data_AF-A0A2V9K678-F1
#
_entry.id   AF-A0A2V9K678-F1
#
_cell.length_a   1.000
_cell.length_b   1.000
_cell.length_c   1.000
_cell.angle_alpha   90.00
_cell.angle_beta   90.00
_cell.angle_gamma   90.00
#
_symmetry.space_group_name_H-M   'P 1'
#
loop_
_entity.id
_entity.type
_entity.pdbx_description
1 polymer ?
#
loop_
_entity_poly.entity_id
_entity_poly.type
_entity_poly.pdbx_seq_one_letter_code
_entity_poly.pdbx_strand_id
1 'polypeptide(L)'
;MFERYTEGAKRTVFFARIQSHIPLRPPIPKGKDLPLSKDGKILLANTASEAGGLSHRHIGLEHFLLAILRQKRWFAAKVLREQGLEYSEVRAEIARDTGD
;
A
#
# COMPACT_ATOMS: atom_id res chain seq x y z
N MET A 1 6.76 -9.49 10.56
CA MET A 1 7.14 -8.43 9.61
C MET A 1 6.43 -7.09 9.89
N PHE A 2 5.09 -6.99 9.75
CA PHE A 2 4.37 -5.72 9.90
C PHE A 2 4.41 -5.07 11.29
N GLU A 3 4.44 -5.86 12.37
CA GLU A 3 4.41 -5.33 13.74
C GLU A 3 5.61 -4.43 14.08
N ARG A 4 6.78 -4.67 13.47
CA ARG A 4 7.98 -3.82 13.60
C ARG A 4 7.77 -2.41 13.03
N TYR A 5 6.88 -2.26 12.05
CA TYR A 5 6.61 -1.00 11.36
C TYR A 5 5.40 -0.24 11.95
N THR A 6 4.63 -0.86 12.86
CA THR A 6 3.38 -0.32 13.40
C THR A 6 3.39 -0.09 14.91
N GLU A 7 4.57 -0.03 15.56
CA GLU A 7 4.64 0.39 16.97
C GLU A 7 3.88 1.71 17.17
N GLY A 8 3.11 1.80 18.26
CA GLY A 8 1.96 2.70 18.39
C GLY A 8 2.23 4.17 18.01
N ALA A 9 3.43 4.69 18.27
CA ALA A 9 3.83 6.03 17.87
C ALA A 9 3.95 6.21 16.35
N LYS A 10 4.59 5.26 15.64
CA LYS A 10 4.76 5.29 14.18
C LYS A 10 3.42 5.16 13.45
N ARG A 11 2.54 4.27 13.94
CA ARG A 11 1.18 4.14 13.41
C ARG A 11 0.40 5.45 13.54
N THR A 12 0.46 6.09 14.71
CA THR A 12 -0.26 7.35 14.96
C THR A 12 0.22 8.46 14.04
N VAL A 13 1.55 8.64 13.92
CA VAL A 13 2.14 9.66 13.04
C VAL A 13 1.83 9.40 11.57
N PHE A 14 1.90 8.13 11.14
CA PHE A 14 1.53 7.73 9.78
C PHE A 14 0.08 8.12 9.45
N PHE A 15 -0.88 7.72 10.29
CA PHE A 15 -2.30 7.99 10.06
C PHE A 15 -2.60 9.49 10.08
N ALA A 16 -2.03 10.23 11.03
CA ALA A 16 -2.19 11.68 11.09
C ALA A 16 -1.72 12.33 9.78
N ARG A 17 -0.57 11.90 9.26
CA ARG A 17 -0.01 12.47 8.02
C ARG A 17 -0.84 12.13 6.77
N ILE A 18 -1.39 10.91 6.71
CA ILE A 18 -2.33 10.53 5.65
C ILE A 18 -3.61 11.38 5.75
N GLN A 19 -4.18 11.51 6.95
CA GLN A 19 -5.41 12.28 7.18
C GLN A 19 -5.25 13.75 6.81
N SER A 20 -4.12 14.38 7.14
CA SER A 20 -3.84 15.77 6.75
C SER A 20 -3.78 15.99 5.23
N HIS A 21 -3.63 14.94 4.42
CA HIS A 21 -3.53 15.02 2.96
C HIS A 21 -4.78 14.52 2.22
N ILE A 22 -5.77 13.99 2.95
CA ILE A 22 -7.05 13.59 2.36
C ILE A 22 -7.91 14.85 2.20
N PRO A 23 -8.26 15.26 0.96
CA PRO A 23 -9.13 16.41 0.77
C PRO A 23 -10.52 16.11 1.35
N LEU A 24 -11.15 17.11 1.95
CA LEU A 24 -12.57 17.05 2.32
C LEU A 24 -13.38 16.80 1.04
N ARG A 25 -14.03 15.63 0.96
CA ARG A 25 -14.92 15.28 -0.14
C ARG A 25 -16.36 15.38 0.31
N PRO A 26 -17.28 15.77 -0.59
CA PRO A 26 -18.70 15.68 -0.30
C PRO A 26 -19.07 14.21 0.02
N PRO A 27 -20.05 13.99 0.90
CA PRO A 27 -20.48 12.64 1.27
C PRO A 27 -20.89 11.86 0.02
N ILE A 28 -20.42 10.62 -0.04
CA ILE A 28 -20.70 9.71 -1.16
C ILE A 28 -22.20 9.40 -1.13
N PRO A 29 -22.94 9.62 -2.24
CA PRO A 29 -24.35 9.24 -2.32
C PRO A 29 -24.50 7.74 -2.05
N LYS A 30 -25.33 7.38 -1.07
CA LYS A 30 -25.62 5.97 -0.75
C LYS A 30 -26.34 5.32 -1.94
N GLY A 31 -25.95 4.09 -2.30
CA GLY A 31 -26.69 3.27 -3.28
C GLY A 31 -26.15 3.23 -4.71
N LYS A 32 -24.93 3.70 -4.97
CA LYS A 32 -24.20 3.41 -6.21
C LYS A 32 -22.81 2.87 -5.89
N ASP A 33 -22.33 1.93 -6.70
CA ASP A 33 -20.95 1.47 -6.64
C ASP A 33 -20.01 2.67 -6.79
N LEU A 34 -19.08 2.82 -5.84
CA LEU A 34 -18.10 3.89 -5.90
C LEU A 34 -17.11 3.58 -7.03
N PRO A 35 -17.04 4.38 -8.10
CA PRO A 35 -16.08 4.13 -9.16
C PRO A 35 -14.66 4.26 -8.60
N LEU A 36 -13.82 3.25 -8.91
CA LEU A 36 -12.40 3.33 -8.60
C LEU A 36 -11.77 4.51 -9.34
N SER A 37 -10.93 5.26 -8.63
CA SER A 37 -10.09 6.29 -9.26
C SER A 37 -9.11 5.66 -10.25
N LYS A 38 -8.55 6.47 -11.17
CA LYS A 38 -7.50 6.02 -12.09
C LYS A 38 -6.33 5.38 -11.33
N ASP A 39 -5.87 6.04 -10.27
CA ASP A 39 -4.79 5.54 -9.42
C ASP A 39 -5.19 4.26 -8.68
N GLY A 40 -6.45 4.13 -8.25
CA GLY A 40 -6.97 2.90 -7.64
C GLY A 40 -6.95 1.71 -8.59
N LYS A 41 -7.33 1.91 -9.85
CA LYS A 41 -7.24 0.86 -10.89
C LYS A 41 -5.78 0.46 -11.16
N ILE A 42 -4.89 1.45 -11.25
CA ILE A 42 -3.44 1.22 -11.43
C ILE A 42 -2.87 0.45 -10.23
N LEU A 43 -3.25 0.81 -9.01
CA LEU A 43 -2.83 0.13 -7.79
C LEU A 43 -3.21 -1.35 -7.84
N LEU A 44 -4.49 -1.67 -8.07
CA LEU A 44 -4.95 -3.05 -8.12
C LEU A 44 -4.25 -3.88 -9.20
N ALA A 45 -4.05 -3.32 -10.39
CA ALA A 45 -3.33 -4.00 -11.47
C ALA A 45 -1.85 -4.27 -11.10
N ASN A 46 -1.18 -3.30 -10.47
CA ASN A 46 0.19 -3.48 -10.00
C ASN A 46 0.26 -4.50 -8.85
N THR A 47 -0.70 -4.49 -7.93
CA THR A 47 -0.77 -5.47 -6.84
C THR A 47 -0.83 -6.91 -7.38
N ALA A 48 -1.67 -7.16 -8.39
CA ALA A 48 -1.72 -8.46 -9.06
C ALA A 48 -0.39 -8.79 -9.77
N SER A 49 0.25 -7.79 -10.37
CA SER A 49 1.55 -7.96 -11.03
C SER A 49 2.68 -8.30 -10.04
N GLU A 50 2.68 -7.72 -8.83
CA GLU A 50 3.67 -8.05 -7.79
C GLU A 50 3.50 -9.50 -7.30
N ALA A 51 2.25 -9.97 -7.08
CA ALA A 51 1.98 -11.36 -6.72
C ALA A 51 2.44 -12.34 -7.82
N GLY A 52 2.10 -12.06 -9.08
CA GLY A 52 2.55 -12.86 -10.22
C GLY A 52 4.07 -12.87 -10.38
N GLY A 53 4.73 -11.72 -10.16
CA GLY A 53 6.18 -11.60 -10.21
C GLY A 53 6.94 -12.31 -9.09
N LEU A 54 6.24 -12.72 -8.02
CA LEU A 54 6.74 -13.56 -6.94
C LEU A 54 6.23 -15.01 -7.02
N SER A 55 5.41 -15.33 -8.02
CA SER A 55 4.74 -16.63 -8.17
C SER A 55 3.86 -17.02 -6.98
N HIS A 56 3.31 -16.04 -6.26
CA HIS A 56 2.37 -16.26 -5.17
C HIS A 56 0.96 -16.53 -5.73
N ARG A 57 0.27 -17.54 -5.18
CA ARG A 57 -1.07 -17.94 -5.65
C ARG A 57 -2.16 -16.96 -5.21
N HIS A 58 -1.95 -16.27 -4.09
CA HIS A 58 -2.90 -15.37 -3.50
C HIS A 58 -2.37 -13.94 -3.46
N ILE A 59 -3.26 -12.97 -3.68
CA ILE A 59 -2.94 -11.55 -3.54
C ILE A 59 -3.18 -11.13 -2.09
N GLY A 60 -2.13 -11.11 -1.28
CA GLY A 60 -2.12 -10.53 0.06
C GLY A 60 -1.84 -9.02 0.14
N LEU A 61 -1.87 -8.48 1.35
CA LEU A 61 -1.63 -7.05 1.64
C LEU A 61 -0.16 -6.65 1.41
N GLU A 62 0.76 -7.60 1.49
CA GLU A 62 2.18 -7.44 1.22
C GLU A 62 2.44 -7.08 -0.26
N HIS A 63 1.69 -7.67 -1.19
CA HIS A 63 1.72 -7.27 -2.61
C HIS A 63 1.16 -5.87 -2.81
N PHE A 64 0.14 -5.51 -2.02
CA PHE A 64 -0.46 -4.18 -2.06
C PHE A 64 0.52 -3.11 -1.57
N LEU A 65 1.26 -3.42 -0.50
CA LEU A 65 2.35 -2.59 0.00
C LEU A 65 3.45 -2.41 -1.06
N LEU A 66 3.88 -3.49 -1.71
CA LEU A 66 4.85 -3.41 -2.81
C LEU A 66 4.35 -2.53 -3.97
N ALA A 67 3.09 -2.69 -4.36
CA ALA A 67 2.49 -1.89 -5.41
C ALA A 67 2.44 -0.39 -5.06
N ILE A 68 2.18 -0.03 -3.79
CA ILE A 68 2.28 1.36 -3.33
C ILE A 68 3.75 1.82 -3.36
N LEU A 69 4.67 1.06 -2.79
CA LEU A 69 6.09 1.44 -2.72
C LEU A 69 6.70 1.62 -4.12
N ARG A 70 6.27 0.82 -5.11
CA ARG A 70 6.69 0.97 -6.52
C ARG A 70 6.32 2.34 -7.10
N GLN A 71 5.24 2.98 -6.62
CA GLN A 71 4.76 4.27 -7.11
C GLN A 71 5.49 5.44 -6.44
N LYS A 72 6.69 5.77 -6.94
CA LYS A 72 7.57 6.82 -6.38
C LYS A 72 6.91 8.20 -6.19
N ARG A 73 5.88 8.51 -6.99
CA ARG A 73 5.19 9.82 -6.98
C ARG A 73 4.01 9.89 -6.01
N TRP A 74 3.58 8.76 -5.46
CA TRP A 74 2.41 8.73 -4.58
C TRP A 74 2.76 9.17 -3.17
N PHE A 75 1.87 9.94 -2.56
CA PHE A 75 2.04 10.44 -1.20
C PHE A 75 2.21 9.29 -0.20
N ALA A 76 1.38 8.25 -0.29
CA ALA A 76 1.50 7.07 0.57
C ALA A 76 2.89 6.42 0.48
N ALA A 77 3.44 6.29 -0.74
CA ALA A 77 4.76 5.72 -0.95
C ALA A 77 5.88 6.62 -0.39
N LYS A 78 5.71 7.94 -0.41
CA LYS A 78 6.63 8.87 0.25
C LYS A 78 6.60 8.70 1.77
N VAL A 79 5.41 8.69 2.37
CA VAL A 79 5.25 8.54 3.82
C VAL A 79 5.83 7.21 4.31
N LEU A 80 5.62 6.11 3.57
CA LEU A 80 6.19 4.81 3.92
C LEU A 80 7.73 4.79 3.88
N ARG A 81 8.35 5.42 2.86
CA ARG A 81 9.82 5.54 2.78
C ARG A 81 10.41 6.37 3.91
N GLU A 82 9.73 7.44 4.32
CA GLU A 82 10.14 8.23 5.48
C GLU A 82 10.07 7.43 6.79
N GLN A 83 9.35 6.31 6.82
CA GLN A 83 9.36 5.33 7.93
C GLN A 83 10.42 4.23 7.75
N GLY A 84 11.27 4.32 6.72
CA GLY A 84 12.34 3.37 6.44
C GLY A 84 11.92 2.15 5.63
N LEU A 85 10.74 2.18 4.97
CA LEU A 85 10.34 1.08 4.09
C LEU A 85 10.83 1.34 2.66
N GLU A 86 11.83 0.57 2.23
CA GLU A 86 12.29 0.58 0.84
C GLU A 86 11.78 -0.62 0.04
N TYR A 87 11.41 -0.37 -1.22
CA TYR A 87 10.78 -1.38 -2.09
C TYR A 87 11.63 -2.64 -2.23
N SER A 88 12.94 -2.48 -2.44
CA SER A 88 13.85 -3.62 -2.65
C SER A 88 13.97 -4.51 -1.43
N GLU A 89 13.99 -3.91 -0.24
CA GLU A 89 14.13 -4.63 1.03
C GLU A 89 12.85 -5.40 1.35
N VAL A 90 11.70 -4.72 1.26
CA VAL A 90 10.38 -5.32 1.46
C VAL A 90 10.13 -6.45 0.46
N ARG A 91 10.49 -6.26 -0.82
CA ARG A 91 10.34 -7.30 -1.85
C ARG A 91 11.23 -8.51 -1.57
N ALA A 92 12.47 -8.29 -1.13
CA ALA A 92 13.38 -9.37 -0.79
C ALA A 92 12.91 -10.15 0.45
N GLU A 93 12.28 -9.49 1.42
CA GLU A 93 11.67 -10.16 2.58
C GLU A 93 10.46 -11.00 2.16
N ILE A 94 9.52 -10.43 1.40
CA ILE A 94 8.33 -11.15 0.93
C ILE A 94 8.70 -12.34 0.04
N ALA A 95 9.73 -12.21 -0.81
CA ALA A 95 10.17 -13.32 -1.66
C ALA A 95 10.74 -14.53 -0.89
N ARG A 96 11.12 -14.35 0.39
CA ARG A 96 11.59 -15.44 1.26
C ARG A 96 10.44 -16.12 1.97
N ASP A 97 9.37 -15.38 2.28
CA ASP A 97 8.13 -15.96 2.76
C ASP A 97 7.45 -16.66 1.58
N THR A 98 7.40 -17.99 1.62
CA THR A 98 6.65 -18.75 0.62
C THR A 98 5.18 -18.43 0.83
N GLY A 99 4.64 -17.54 -0.01
CA GLY A 99 3.25 -17.10 0.07
C GLY A 99 2.29 -18.24 -0.27
N ASP A 100 1.93 -19.03 0.73
CA ASP A 100 0.81 -19.99 0.72
C ASP A 100 -0.45 -19.38 1.33
#